data_AF-V5G679-F1
#
_entry.id   AF-V5G679-F1
#
_cell.length_a   1.000
_cell.length_b   1.000
_cell.length_c   1.000
_cell.angle_alpha   90.00
_cell.angle_beta   90.00
_cell.angle_gamma   90.00
#
_symmetry.space_group_name_H-M   'P 1'
#
loop_
_entity.id
_entity.type
_entity.pdbx_description
1 polymer ?
#
loop_
_entity_poly.entity_id
_entity_poly.type
_entity_poly.pdbx_seq_one_letter_code
_entity_poly.pdbx_strand_id
1 'polypeptide(L)'
;GVVQFFYDTIKTNFGNKASLLYTDTDSLIIKIYTDNFYAFMKSNIDRFDTSNYKDGNKFDVPVSRSILGNFKYEFPSDPITEFYGTGAKAYYIKSINSELKKAKGVKRSVIKNNLTVDDYKKIVDRGGLIFRKMNSFRSELHNIYTELKNKVALSHYDDKRFIIPNTVSTLPWGHNDIQFYQTEYDKNFDWFVIVISQTAGMSNSENNLQNLIRDLEEIVE
;
A
#
# COMPACT_ATOMS: atom_id res chain seq x y z
N GLY A 1 -6.10 2.47 18.91
CA GLY A 1 -6.67 2.71 17.56
C GLY A 1 -5.73 2.22 16.47
N VAL A 2 -6.12 2.32 15.20
CA VAL A 2 -5.36 1.79 14.03
C VAL A 2 -3.91 2.32 13.96
N VAL A 3 -3.74 3.64 14.06
CA VAL A 3 -2.43 4.30 14.03
C VAL A 3 -1.55 3.82 15.19
N GLN A 4 -2.12 3.79 16.40
CA GLN A 4 -1.42 3.37 17.60
C GLN A 4 -0.94 1.91 17.50
N PHE A 5 -1.77 1.00 17.00
CA PHE A 5 -1.37 -0.40 16.81
C PHE A 5 -0.22 -0.52 15.80
N PHE A 6 -0.27 0.23 14.70
CA PHE A 6 0.80 0.20 13.71
C PHE A 6 2.13 0.73 14.28
N TYR A 7 2.13 1.89 14.95
CA TYR A 7 3.38 2.48 15.45
C TYR A 7 3.86 1.83 16.75
N ASP A 8 3.00 1.68 17.76
CA ASP A 8 3.41 1.25 19.09
C ASP A 8 3.63 -0.26 19.18
N THR A 9 2.94 -1.06 18.35
CA THR A 9 3.04 -2.53 18.38
C THR A 9 3.83 -3.07 17.19
N ILE A 10 3.45 -2.73 15.96
CA ILE A 10 4.11 -3.30 14.78
C ILE A 10 5.49 -2.67 14.54
N LYS A 11 5.60 -1.34 14.52
CA LYS A 11 6.89 -0.66 14.27
C LYS A 11 7.88 -0.86 15.40
N THR A 12 7.44 -0.90 16.66
CA THR A 12 8.33 -1.23 17.80
C THR A 12 8.99 -2.59 17.65
N ASN A 13 8.25 -3.61 17.18
CA ASN A 13 8.76 -4.99 17.12
C ASN A 13 9.51 -5.31 15.82
N PHE A 14 9.14 -4.68 14.70
CA PHE A 14 9.71 -5.01 13.38
C PHE A 14 10.51 -3.86 12.74
N GLY A 15 10.40 -2.63 13.24
CA GLY A 15 11.14 -1.47 12.71
C GLY A 15 10.98 -1.33 11.19
N ASN A 16 12.09 -1.36 10.47
CA ASN A 16 12.14 -1.25 9.00
C ASN A 16 11.69 -2.53 8.28
N LYS A 17 11.56 -3.65 8.98
CA LYS A 17 11.03 -4.91 8.44
C LYS A 17 9.50 -4.88 8.28
N ALA A 18 8.82 -3.86 8.80
CA ALA A 18 7.38 -3.65 8.63
C ALA A 18 7.10 -2.42 7.76
N SER A 19 6.22 -2.59 6.77
CA SER A 19 5.74 -1.55 5.88
C SER A 19 4.21 -1.58 5.78
N LEU A 20 3.57 -0.42 5.93
CA LEU A 20 2.13 -0.26 5.74
C LEU A 20 1.81 -0.19 4.25
N LEU A 21 1.10 -1.18 3.72
CA LEU A 21 0.71 -1.21 2.30
C LEU A 21 -0.61 -0.48 2.05
N TYR A 22 -1.56 -0.59 2.98
CA TYR A 22 -2.90 0.00 2.83
C TYR A 22 -3.59 0.16 4.19
N THR A 23 -4.46 1.17 4.30
CA THR A 23 -5.32 1.38 5.46
C THR A 23 -6.67 1.96 5.05
N ASP A 24 -7.74 1.54 5.73
CA ASP A 24 -9.07 2.17 5.72
C ASP A 24 -9.46 2.47 7.18
N THR A 25 -10.70 2.91 7.43
CA THR A 25 -11.21 3.34 8.77
C THR A 25 -10.68 2.51 9.95
N ASP A 26 -10.72 1.19 9.86
CA ASP A 26 -10.49 0.24 10.95
C ASP A 26 -9.59 -0.94 10.54
N SER A 27 -8.95 -0.89 9.36
CA SER A 27 -8.18 -2.01 8.81
C SER A 27 -6.80 -1.59 8.31
N LEU A 28 -5.88 -2.56 8.36
CA LEU A 28 -4.49 -2.43 7.93
C LEU A 28 -4.10 -3.62 7.07
N ILE A 29 -3.37 -3.36 5.99
CA ILE A 29 -2.64 -4.38 5.24
C ILE A 29 -1.16 -4.05 5.40
N ILE A 30 -0.43 -4.96 6.04
CA ILE A 30 0.95 -4.73 6.47
C ILE A 30 1.84 -5.81 5.85
N LYS A 31 2.95 -5.39 5.27
CA LYS A 31 4.04 -6.27 4.86
C LYS A 31 5.04 -6.38 6.01
N ILE A 32 5.29 -7.58 6.50
CA ILE A 32 6.22 -7.84 7.60
C ILE A 32 7.22 -8.91 7.16
N TYR A 33 8.51 -8.62 7.28
CA TYR A 33 9.57 -9.60 7.14
C TYR A 33 9.91 -10.21 8.51
N THR A 34 9.58 -11.49 8.69
CA THR A 34 9.80 -12.23 9.93
C THR A 34 9.86 -13.73 9.64
N ASP A 35 10.61 -14.47 10.46
CA ASP A 35 10.68 -15.93 10.35
C ASP A 35 9.37 -16.58 10.81
N ASN A 36 8.70 -15.98 11.81
CA ASN A 36 7.46 -16.52 12.36
C ASN A 36 6.55 -15.42 12.93
N PHE A 37 5.58 -14.98 12.12
CA PHE A 37 4.58 -13.99 12.56
C PHE A 37 3.65 -14.53 13.65
N TYR A 38 3.35 -15.84 13.65
CA TYR A 38 2.45 -16.45 14.63
C TYR A 38 3.08 -16.50 16.02
N ALA A 39 4.40 -16.67 16.13
CA ALA A 39 5.11 -16.54 17.40
C ALA A 39 4.93 -15.14 18.01
N PHE A 40 5.10 -14.09 17.19
CA PHE A 40 4.85 -12.71 17.60
C PHE A 40 3.40 -12.49 18.05
N MET A 41 2.42 -13.02 17.32
CA MET A 41 1.01 -12.92 17.68
C MET A 41 0.73 -13.57 19.04
N LYS A 42 1.30 -14.75 19.31
CA LYS A 42 1.16 -15.45 20.59
C LYS A 42 1.76 -14.67 21.76
N SER A 43 2.91 -14.01 21.55
CA SER A 43 3.54 -13.15 22.56
C SER A 43 2.78 -11.85 22.82
N ASN A 44 1.87 -11.44 21.94
CA ASN A 44 1.10 -10.18 22.03
C ASN A 44 -0.41 -10.46 21.97
N ILE A 45 -0.86 -11.58 22.54
CA ILE A 45 -2.22 -12.09 22.38
C ILE A 45 -3.29 -11.11 22.89
N ASP A 46 -2.94 -10.25 23.85
CA ASP A 46 -3.77 -9.18 24.39
C ASP A 46 -4.15 -8.13 23.33
N ARG A 47 -3.39 -8.03 22.24
CA ARG A 47 -3.62 -7.08 21.14
C ARG A 47 -4.39 -7.67 19.96
N PHE A 48 -4.54 -8.99 19.90
CA PHE A 48 -5.16 -9.69 18.79
C PHE A 48 -6.52 -10.29 19.16
N ASP A 49 -7.45 -10.28 18.20
CA ASP A 49 -8.69 -11.07 18.29
C ASP A 49 -8.46 -12.37 17.50
N THR A 50 -8.32 -13.48 18.22
CA THR A 50 -8.10 -14.81 17.65
C THR A 50 -9.36 -15.68 17.64
N SER A 51 -10.55 -15.10 17.85
CA SER A 51 -11.84 -15.81 17.86
C SER A 51 -12.18 -16.53 16.55
N ASN A 52 -11.56 -16.13 15.43
CA ASN A 52 -11.74 -16.77 14.12
C ASN A 52 -10.77 -17.94 13.87
N TYR A 53 -9.87 -18.23 14.81
CA TYR A 53 -9.03 -19.43 14.76
C TYR A 53 -9.81 -20.65 15.27
N LYS A 54 -9.41 -21.83 14.80
CA LYS A 54 -9.92 -23.10 15.33
C LYS A 54 -9.01 -23.61 16.44
N ASP A 55 -9.58 -24.29 17.43
CA ASP A 55 -8.81 -25.03 18.43
C ASP A 55 -7.93 -26.08 17.75
N GLY A 56 -6.68 -26.20 18.21
CA GLY A 56 -5.69 -27.08 17.57
C GLY A 56 -5.27 -26.64 16.17
N ASN A 57 -5.35 -25.35 15.83
CA ASN A 57 -4.83 -24.84 14.56
C ASN A 57 -3.33 -25.12 14.41
N LYS A 58 -2.86 -25.25 13.16
CA LYS A 58 -1.49 -25.64 12.80
C LYS A 58 -0.36 -24.72 13.30
N PHE A 59 -0.68 -23.59 13.93
CA PHE A 59 0.30 -22.63 14.43
C PHE A 59 0.28 -22.49 15.96
N ASP A 60 -0.56 -23.28 16.62
CA ASP A 60 -0.79 -23.28 18.07
C ASP A 60 -1.18 -21.89 18.59
N VAL A 61 -1.91 -21.10 17.80
CA VAL A 61 -2.43 -19.79 18.25
C VAL A 61 -3.60 -20.04 19.20
N PRO A 62 -3.57 -19.54 20.45
CA PRO A 62 -4.68 -19.69 21.38
C PRO A 62 -5.94 -19.03 20.84
N VAL A 63 -7.09 -19.69 20.97
CA VAL A 63 -8.39 -19.13 20.59
C VAL A 63 -8.95 -18.32 21.77
N SER A 64 -9.23 -17.04 21.54
CA SER A 64 -9.85 -16.15 22.52
C SER A 64 -11.31 -15.85 22.19
N ARG A 65 -12.04 -15.31 23.16
CA ARG A 65 -13.27 -14.55 22.85
C ARG A 65 -12.94 -13.28 22.09
N SER A 66 -13.87 -12.78 21.26
CA SER A 66 -13.74 -11.44 20.66
C SER A 66 -13.74 -10.37 21.74
N ILE A 67 -12.70 -9.54 21.77
CA ILE A 67 -12.55 -8.40 22.67
C ILE A 67 -12.54 -7.12 21.84
N LEU A 68 -13.35 -6.13 22.24
CA LEU A 68 -13.43 -4.86 21.55
C LEU A 68 -12.09 -4.12 21.60
N GLY A 69 -11.63 -3.63 20.45
CA GLY A 69 -10.37 -2.89 20.33
C GLY A 69 -9.17 -3.75 19.94
N ASN A 70 -9.30 -5.08 20.00
CA ASN A 70 -8.27 -6.00 19.51
C ASN A 70 -8.33 -6.13 17.98
N PHE A 71 -7.17 -6.35 17.37
CA PHE A 71 -7.06 -6.50 15.92
C PHE A 71 -7.28 -7.94 15.52
N LYS A 72 -8.31 -8.19 14.73
CA LYS A 72 -8.56 -9.49 14.11
C LYS A 72 -7.61 -9.70 12.94
N TYR A 73 -6.97 -10.86 12.89
CA TYR A 73 -6.25 -11.29 11.70
C TYR A 73 -7.22 -11.97 10.73
N GLU A 74 -7.53 -11.30 9.61
CA GLU A 74 -8.59 -11.70 8.67
C GLU A 74 -8.31 -12.98 7.87
N PHE A 75 -7.05 -13.42 7.78
CA PHE A 75 -6.64 -14.56 6.94
C PHE A 75 -6.01 -15.70 7.76
N PRO A 76 -6.72 -16.25 8.76
CA PRO A 76 -6.16 -17.30 9.62
C PRO A 76 -5.82 -18.53 8.76
N SER A 77 -4.56 -18.96 8.79
CA SER A 77 -4.06 -20.11 8.01
C SER A 77 -4.06 -20.01 6.50
N ASP A 78 -4.34 -18.82 5.94
CA ASP A 78 -4.30 -18.56 4.51
C ASP A 78 -3.48 -17.30 4.17
N PRO A 79 -2.14 -17.35 4.29
CA PRO A 79 -1.29 -16.18 4.09
C PRO A 79 -1.52 -15.47 2.76
N ILE A 80 -1.44 -14.14 2.80
CA ILE A 80 -1.47 -13.28 1.61
C ILE A 80 -0.17 -13.47 0.83
N THR A 81 -0.29 -13.76 -0.47
CA THR A 81 0.84 -13.94 -1.39
C THR A 81 1.04 -12.72 -2.29
N GLU A 82 -0.04 -12.04 -2.66
CA GLU A 82 0.02 -10.84 -3.51
C GLU A 82 -0.96 -9.76 -3.05
N PHE A 83 -0.57 -8.52 -3.25
CA PHE A 83 -1.40 -7.35 -2.97
C PHE A 83 -1.18 -6.28 -4.05
N TYR A 84 -2.27 -5.75 -4.60
CA TYR A 84 -2.25 -4.60 -5.51
C TYR A 84 -3.23 -3.55 -5.00
N GLY A 85 -2.71 -2.45 -4.45
CA GLY A 85 -3.51 -1.30 -4.03
C GLY A 85 -3.58 -0.27 -5.14
N THR A 86 -4.76 -0.08 -5.73
CA THR A 86 -4.94 0.91 -6.81
C THR A 86 -5.36 2.27 -6.27
N GLY A 87 -6.05 2.31 -5.13
CA GLY A 87 -6.36 3.55 -4.43
C GLY A 87 -7.33 3.35 -3.27
N ALA A 88 -7.87 4.45 -2.74
CA ALA A 88 -8.81 4.40 -1.62
C ALA A 88 -10.03 3.50 -1.90
N LYS A 89 -10.22 2.45 -1.08
CA LYS A 89 -11.29 1.44 -1.19
C LYS A 89 -11.25 0.62 -2.50
N ALA A 90 -10.09 0.54 -3.15
CA ALA A 90 -9.87 -0.24 -4.37
C ALA A 90 -8.54 -1.00 -4.29
N TYR A 91 -8.61 -2.33 -4.20
CA TYR A 91 -7.44 -3.20 -4.06
C TYR A 91 -7.75 -4.66 -4.38
N TYR A 92 -6.70 -5.41 -4.66
CA TYR A 92 -6.69 -6.87 -4.84
C TYR A 92 -5.81 -7.53 -3.79
N ILE A 93 -6.26 -8.67 -3.26
CA ILE A 93 -5.48 -9.57 -2.42
C ILE A 93 -5.56 -10.97 -3.01
N LYS A 94 -4.41 -11.61 -3.18
CA LYS A 94 -4.31 -13.05 -3.40
C LYS A 94 -3.82 -13.70 -2.12
N SER A 95 -4.51 -14.75 -1.67
CA SER A 95 -3.99 -15.70 -0.70
C SER A 95 -3.76 -17.05 -1.37
N ILE A 96 -3.21 -18.01 -0.63
CA ILE A 96 -2.95 -19.36 -1.14
C ILE A 96 -4.25 -19.99 -1.68
N ASN A 97 -5.35 -19.84 -0.95
CA ASN A 97 -6.61 -20.52 -1.28
C ASN A 97 -7.70 -19.60 -1.86
N SER A 98 -7.53 -18.28 -1.79
CA SER A 98 -8.60 -17.34 -2.15
C SER A 98 -8.11 -16.09 -2.87
N GLU A 99 -9.05 -15.33 -3.41
CA GLU A 99 -8.80 -13.97 -3.88
C GLU A 99 -9.89 -13.02 -3.37
N LEU A 100 -9.51 -11.77 -3.13
CA LEU A 100 -10.41 -10.70 -2.73
C LEU A 100 -10.23 -9.51 -3.67
N LYS A 101 -11.33 -9.08 -4.27
CA LYS A 101 -11.40 -7.92 -5.16
C LYS A 101 -12.24 -6.82 -4.53
N LYS A 102 -11.71 -5.59 -4.49
CA LYS A 102 -12.42 -4.38 -4.04
C LYS A 102 -12.25 -3.29 -5.07
N ALA A 103 -13.36 -2.62 -5.41
CA ALA A 103 -13.38 -1.46 -6.28
C ALA A 103 -14.43 -0.46 -5.79
N LYS A 104 -14.01 0.78 -5.59
CA LYS A 104 -14.83 1.82 -4.95
C LYS A 104 -16.08 2.13 -5.78
N GLY A 105 -17.25 1.85 -5.20
CA GLY A 105 -18.53 2.22 -5.81
C GLY A 105 -18.86 1.45 -7.09
N VAL A 106 -18.28 0.27 -7.27
CA VAL A 106 -18.62 -0.72 -8.31
C VAL A 106 -19.43 -1.85 -7.68
N LYS A 107 -20.44 -2.36 -8.40
CA LYS A 107 -21.28 -3.46 -7.90
C LYS A 107 -20.48 -4.76 -7.73
N ARG A 108 -20.78 -5.53 -6.67
CA ARG A 108 -20.12 -6.82 -6.38
C ARG A 108 -20.15 -7.80 -7.54
N SER A 109 -21.26 -7.89 -8.28
CA SER A 109 -21.38 -8.77 -9.45
C SER A 109 -20.40 -8.40 -10.56
N VAL A 110 -20.25 -7.10 -10.82
CA VAL A 110 -19.31 -6.57 -11.82
C VAL A 110 -17.86 -6.78 -11.37
N ILE A 111 -17.57 -6.59 -10.09
CA ILE A 111 -16.24 -6.90 -9.53
C ILE A 111 -15.92 -8.38 -9.71
N LYS A 112 -16.87 -9.28 -9.42
CA LYS A 112 -16.68 -10.72 -9.54
C LYS A 112 -16.43 -11.16 -10.98
N ASN A 113 -17.26 -10.67 -11.91
CA ASN A 113 -17.35 -11.20 -13.27
C ASN A 113 -16.53 -10.41 -14.31
N ASN A 114 -16.20 -9.15 -14.05
CA ASN A 114 -15.61 -8.25 -15.04
C ASN A 114 -14.28 -7.62 -14.58
N LEU A 115 -13.82 -7.85 -13.35
CA LEU A 115 -12.49 -7.44 -12.92
C LEU A 115 -11.60 -8.66 -12.69
N THR A 116 -10.42 -8.63 -13.31
CA THR A 116 -9.37 -9.65 -13.19
C THR A 116 -8.18 -9.10 -12.40
N VAL A 117 -7.26 -9.96 -11.98
CA VAL A 117 -6.00 -9.55 -11.34
C VAL A 117 -5.17 -8.63 -12.25
N ASP A 118 -5.16 -8.91 -13.56
CA ASP A 118 -4.42 -8.12 -14.55
C ASP A 118 -4.90 -6.67 -14.63
N ASP A 119 -6.20 -6.44 -14.40
CA ASP A 119 -6.74 -5.08 -14.32
C ASP A 119 -6.09 -4.29 -13.17
N TYR A 120 -5.96 -4.89 -11.98
CA TYR A 120 -5.32 -4.24 -10.83
C TYR A 120 -3.83 -4.05 -11.05
N LYS A 121 -3.14 -5.10 -11.51
CA LYS A 121 -1.70 -5.07 -11.78
C LYS A 121 -1.36 -4.02 -12.83
N LYS A 122 -2.12 -3.95 -13.92
CA LYS A 122 -1.94 -2.93 -14.97
C LYS A 122 -2.02 -1.51 -14.40
N ILE A 123 -2.99 -1.25 -13.51
CA ILE A 123 -3.14 0.08 -12.90
C ILE A 123 -1.98 0.43 -11.97
N VAL A 124 -1.48 -0.54 -11.20
CA VAL A 124 -0.33 -0.31 -10.32
C VAL A 124 0.95 -0.09 -11.15
N ASP A 125 1.20 -0.92 -12.15
CA ASP A 125 2.46 -0.92 -12.90
C ASP A 125 2.54 0.17 -13.97
N ARG A 126 1.42 0.44 -14.68
CA ARG A 126 1.40 1.32 -15.87
C ARG A 126 0.53 2.56 -15.70
N GLY A 127 -0.18 2.66 -14.57
CA GLY A 127 -1.12 3.74 -14.33
C GLY A 127 -2.41 3.68 -15.16
N GLY A 128 -3.12 4.81 -15.18
CA GLY A 128 -4.33 5.00 -15.98
C GLY A 128 -5.65 4.74 -15.25
N LEU A 129 -6.70 4.48 -16.03
CA LEU A 129 -8.07 4.26 -15.58
C LEU A 129 -8.66 3.00 -16.22
N ILE A 130 -9.43 2.24 -15.44
CA ILE A 130 -10.24 1.12 -15.95
C ILE A 130 -11.70 1.42 -15.73
N PHE A 131 -12.48 1.37 -16.80
CA PHE A 131 -13.92 1.57 -16.77
C PHE A 131 -14.66 0.24 -16.80
N ARG A 132 -15.78 0.16 -16.07
CA ARG A 132 -16.72 -0.96 -16.14
C ARG A 132 -18.15 -0.45 -16.21
N LYS A 133 -18.93 -1.13 -17.05
CA LYS A 133 -20.37 -0.89 -17.19
C LYS A 133 -21.12 -1.61 -16.09
N MET A 134 -22.12 -0.94 -15.51
CA MET A 134 -23.02 -1.54 -14.53
C MET A 134 -24.42 -0.93 -14.65
N ASN A 135 -25.44 -1.77 -14.58
CA ASN A 135 -26.82 -1.32 -14.49
C ASN A 135 -27.10 -0.82 -13.06
N SER A 136 -27.78 0.30 -12.91
CA SER A 136 -28.24 0.83 -11.62
C SER A 136 -29.71 1.22 -11.70
N PHE A 137 -30.47 1.00 -10.63
CA PHE A 137 -31.79 1.62 -10.51
C PHE A 137 -31.63 3.08 -10.11
N ARG A 138 -32.47 3.94 -10.64
CA ARG A 138 -32.59 5.36 -10.31
C ARG A 138 -34.06 5.71 -10.14
N SER A 139 -34.31 6.73 -9.32
CA SER A 139 -35.62 7.32 -9.13
C SER A 139 -35.49 8.82 -9.27
N GLU A 140 -36.23 9.40 -10.20
CA GLU A 140 -36.32 10.85 -10.40
C GLU A 140 -37.79 11.21 -10.56
N LEU A 141 -38.27 12.17 -9.77
CA LEU A 141 -39.69 12.57 -9.72
C LEU A 141 -40.66 11.36 -9.59
N HIS A 142 -40.30 10.41 -8.72
CA HIS A 142 -41.03 9.15 -8.49
C HIS A 142 -41.09 8.18 -9.68
N ASN A 143 -40.38 8.44 -10.77
CA ASN A 143 -40.23 7.50 -11.88
C ASN A 143 -38.97 6.65 -11.69
N ILE A 144 -39.16 5.34 -11.56
CA ILE A 144 -38.07 4.37 -11.41
C ILE A 144 -37.66 3.85 -12.79
N TYR A 145 -36.36 3.92 -13.08
CA TYR A 145 -35.80 3.39 -14.32
C TYR A 145 -34.45 2.72 -14.09
N THR A 146 -34.04 1.90 -15.06
CA THR A 146 -32.71 1.28 -15.08
C THR A 146 -31.79 2.10 -15.95
N GLU A 147 -30.64 2.48 -15.41
CA GLU A 147 -29.61 3.26 -16.08
C GLU A 147 -28.33 2.43 -16.21
N LEU A 148 -27.78 2.33 -17.43
CA LEU A 148 -26.47 1.74 -17.67
C LEU A 148 -25.39 2.81 -17.44
N LYS A 149 -24.60 2.67 -16.37
CA LYS A 149 -23.47 3.56 -16.08
C LYS A 149 -22.16 2.94 -16.51
N ASN A 150 -21.35 3.69 -17.25
CA ASN A 150 -19.94 3.37 -17.43
C ASN A 150 -19.12 4.16 -16.39
N LYS A 151 -18.54 3.47 -15.41
CA LYS A 151 -17.88 4.11 -14.27
C LYS A 151 -16.42 3.71 -14.19
N VAL A 152 -15.58 4.63 -13.73
CA VAL A 152 -14.19 4.32 -13.30
C VAL A 152 -14.26 3.28 -12.18
N ALA A 153 -13.80 2.08 -12.48
CA ALA A 153 -13.73 0.97 -11.54
C ALA A 153 -12.40 0.96 -10.77
N LEU A 154 -11.29 1.19 -11.47
CA LEU A 154 -9.95 1.32 -10.90
C LEU A 154 -9.28 2.56 -11.47
N SER A 155 -8.49 3.23 -10.65
CA SER A 155 -7.73 4.43 -10.98
C SER A 155 -6.36 4.30 -10.36
N HIS A 156 -5.32 4.78 -11.05
CA HIS A 156 -3.98 4.93 -10.46
C HIS A 156 -3.88 6.21 -9.62
N TYR A 157 -4.67 7.22 -9.94
CA TYR A 157 -4.67 8.49 -9.24
C TYR A 157 -5.32 8.31 -7.87
N ASP A 158 -4.53 8.46 -6.81
CA ASP A 158 -4.99 8.57 -5.43
C ASP A 158 -4.94 10.05 -5.01
N ASP A 159 -6.10 10.65 -4.81
CA ASP A 159 -6.23 12.05 -4.39
C ASP A 159 -5.82 12.28 -2.93
N LYS A 160 -5.69 11.22 -2.13
CA LYS A 160 -5.40 11.30 -0.70
C LYS A 160 -3.93 11.17 -0.36
N ARG A 161 -3.09 10.82 -1.34
CA ARG A 161 -1.66 10.60 -1.13
C ARG A 161 -0.85 11.14 -2.30
N PHE A 162 0.38 11.54 -1.99
CA PHE A 162 1.37 11.86 -3.00
C PHE A 162 1.99 10.55 -3.51
N ILE A 163 1.86 10.27 -4.80
CA ILE A 163 2.52 9.14 -5.45
C ILE A 163 3.94 9.56 -5.81
N ILE A 164 4.94 8.82 -5.32
CA ILE A 164 6.34 9.12 -5.64
C ILE A 164 6.57 8.74 -7.12
N PRO A 165 7.06 9.68 -7.96
CA PRO A 165 7.26 9.45 -9.39
C PRO A 165 8.05 8.18 -9.68
N ASN A 166 7.62 7.40 -10.68
CA ASN A 166 8.26 6.15 -11.11
C ASN A 166 8.35 5.05 -10.04
N THR A 167 7.54 5.13 -8.99
CA THR A 167 7.47 4.08 -7.96
C THR A 167 6.03 3.71 -7.63
N VAL A 168 5.87 2.61 -6.89
CA VAL A 168 4.58 2.19 -6.31
C VAL A 168 4.37 2.75 -4.88
N SER A 169 5.33 3.52 -4.38
CA SER A 169 5.31 4.06 -3.02
C SER A 169 4.59 5.40 -2.96
N THR A 170 3.97 5.65 -1.82
CA THR A 170 3.18 6.87 -1.59
C THR A 170 3.54 7.52 -0.26
N LEU A 171 3.46 8.84 -0.22
CA LEU A 171 3.61 9.64 0.98
C LEU A 171 2.26 10.28 1.35
N PRO A 172 1.96 10.43 2.65
CA PRO A 172 0.83 11.26 3.06
C PRO A 172 1.08 12.72 2.67
N TRP A 173 0.05 13.43 2.24
CA TRP A 173 0.17 14.87 1.98
C TRP A 173 0.73 15.60 3.20
N GLY A 174 1.69 16.52 2.98
CA GLY A 174 2.40 17.23 4.05
C GLY A 174 3.65 16.53 4.57
N HIS A 175 4.04 15.36 4.03
CA HIS A 175 5.32 14.74 4.34
C HIS A 175 6.49 15.60 3.84
N ASN A 176 7.53 15.77 4.65
CA ASN A 176 8.69 16.63 4.35
C ASN A 176 9.35 16.26 3.02
N ASP A 177 9.50 14.97 2.75
CA ASP A 177 10.16 14.46 1.54
C ASP A 177 9.39 14.74 0.24
N ILE A 178 8.13 15.19 0.29
CA ILE A 178 7.37 15.53 -0.92
C ILE A 178 8.09 16.62 -1.72
N GLN A 179 8.70 17.60 -1.03
CA GLN A 179 9.40 18.69 -1.69
C GLN A 179 10.55 18.18 -2.58
N PHE A 180 11.29 17.18 -2.11
CA PHE A 180 12.39 16.56 -2.85
C PHE A 180 11.92 15.90 -4.17
N TYR A 181 10.73 15.30 -4.16
CA TYR A 181 10.17 14.64 -5.35
C TYR A 181 9.40 15.59 -6.28
N GLN A 182 9.08 16.80 -5.82
CA GLN A 182 8.41 17.83 -6.63
C GLN A 182 9.39 18.75 -7.34
N THR A 183 10.62 18.87 -6.86
CA THR A 183 11.68 19.61 -7.53
C THR A 183 12.12 18.88 -8.81
N GLU A 184 12.20 19.61 -9.92
CA GLU A 184 12.75 19.12 -11.17
C GLU A 184 14.17 18.56 -10.95
N TYR A 185 14.50 17.46 -11.64
CA TYR A 185 15.82 16.82 -11.57
C TYR A 185 16.96 17.83 -11.71
N ASP A 186 16.83 18.81 -12.61
CA ASP A 186 17.82 19.85 -12.86
C ASP A 186 18.07 20.72 -11.62
N LYS A 187 17.01 21.09 -10.88
CA LYS A 187 17.12 21.88 -9.65
C LYS A 187 17.66 21.08 -8.48
N ASN A 188 17.33 19.78 -8.43
CA ASN A 188 17.89 18.87 -7.43
C ASN A 188 19.39 18.61 -7.69
N PHE A 189 19.80 18.50 -8.96
CA PHE A 189 21.21 18.38 -9.34
C PHE A 189 22.00 19.65 -9.00
N ASP A 190 21.47 20.83 -9.34
CA ASP A 190 22.09 22.10 -8.98
C ASP A 190 22.24 22.25 -7.47
N TRP A 191 21.21 21.89 -6.69
CA TRP A 191 21.29 21.91 -5.23
C TRP A 191 22.35 20.91 -4.70
N PHE A 192 22.39 19.70 -5.26
CA PHE A 192 23.37 18.68 -4.87
C PHE A 192 24.80 19.13 -5.19
N VAL A 193 25.03 19.72 -6.36
CA VAL A 193 26.32 20.31 -6.78
C VAL A 193 26.71 21.49 -5.89
N ILE A 194 25.77 22.34 -5.50
CA ILE A 194 26.00 23.46 -4.58
C ILE A 194 26.41 22.96 -3.19
N VAL A 195 25.69 21.97 -2.64
CA VAL A 195 26.01 21.39 -1.31
C VAL A 195 27.37 20.69 -1.33
N ILE A 196 27.67 19.96 -2.41
CA ILE A 196 28.95 19.29 -2.59
C ILE A 196 30.09 20.30 -2.77
N SER A 197 29.92 21.36 -3.55
CA SER A 197 30.96 22.38 -3.73
C SER A 197 31.23 23.18 -2.45
N GLN A 198 30.19 23.46 -1.66
CA GLN A 198 30.34 24.09 -0.34
C GLN A 198 31.08 23.20 0.67
N THR A 199 30.85 21.88 0.62
CA THR A 199 31.57 20.91 1.46
C THR A 199 32.97 20.59 0.93
N ALA A 200 33.20 20.68 -0.39
CA ALA A 200 34.50 20.52 -1.02
C ALA A 200 35.45 21.69 -0.77
N GLY A 201 34.91 22.90 -0.64
CA GLY A 201 35.66 24.08 -0.19
C GLY A 201 36.25 23.95 1.23
N MET A 202 35.93 22.87 1.97
CA MET A 202 36.43 22.61 3.32
C MET A 202 37.54 21.55 3.42
N SER A 203 37.90 20.81 2.36
CA SER A 203 39.17 20.04 2.27
C SER A 203 39.29 19.22 0.98
N ASN A 204 40.45 19.26 0.30
CA ASN A 204 41.10 18.28 -0.62
C ASN A 204 40.26 17.32 -1.52
N SER A 205 38.97 17.54 -1.72
CA SER A 205 38.02 16.55 -2.27
C SER A 205 37.67 16.76 -3.75
N GLU A 206 38.17 17.81 -4.40
CA GLU A 206 37.90 18.12 -5.82
C GLU A 206 38.32 16.96 -6.75
N ASN A 207 39.45 16.31 -6.47
CA ASN A 207 39.90 15.15 -7.24
C ASN A 207 39.01 13.92 -7.07
N ASN A 208 38.41 13.72 -5.88
CA ASN A 208 37.51 12.59 -5.65
C ASN A 208 36.14 12.82 -6.32
N LEU A 209 35.71 14.08 -6.43
CA LEU A 209 34.46 14.42 -7.08
C LEU A 209 34.51 14.25 -8.59
N GLN A 210 35.61 14.69 -9.20
CA GLN A 210 35.87 14.51 -10.64
C GLN A 210 35.90 13.02 -11.01
N ASN A 211 36.52 12.19 -10.16
CA ASN A 211 36.51 10.74 -10.37
C ASN A 211 35.11 10.13 -10.22
N LEU A 212 34.32 10.55 -9.22
CA LEU A 212 32.97 10.02 -9.01
C LEU A 212 32.00 10.39 -10.14
N ILE A 213 32.12 11.61 -10.68
CA ILE A 213 31.30 12.07 -11.82
C ILE A 213 31.67 11.26 -13.06
N ARG A 214 32.96 11.07 -13.35
CA ARG A 214 33.42 10.24 -14.46
C ARG A 214 32.95 8.79 -14.34
N ASP A 215 33.03 8.22 -13.15
CA ASP A 215 32.61 6.84 -12.90
C ASP A 215 31.08 6.69 -13.02
N LEU A 216 30.30 7.74 -12.76
CA LEU A 216 28.84 7.76 -12.99
C LEU A 216 28.48 7.95 -14.46
N GLU A 217 29.25 8.73 -15.23
CA GLU A 217 29.08 8.89 -16.67
C GLU A 217 29.34 7.57 -17.42
N GLU A 218 30.34 6.78 -17.01
CA GLU A 218 30.60 5.43 -17.56
C GLU A 218 29.50 4.40 -17.25
N ILE A 219 28.69 4.61 -16.22
CA ILE A 219 27.58 3.70 -15.85
C ILE A 219 26.30 4.01 -16.63
N VAL A 220 26.21 5.20 -17.24
CA VAL A 220 25.01 5.70 -17.93
C VAL A 220 25.09 5.52 -19.46
N GLU A 221 26.26 5.18 -20.03
CA GLU A 221 26.42 4.65 -21.40
C GLU A 221 26.22 3.12 -21.48
#